data_AF-A0A9D7Y750-F1
#
_entry.id   AF-A0A9D7Y750-F1
#
_cell.length_a   1.000
_cell.length_b   1.000
_cell.length_c   1.000
_cell.angle_alpha   90.00
_cell.angle_beta   90.00
_cell.angle_gamma   90.00
#
_symmetry.space_group_name_H-M   'P 1'
#
loop_
_entity.id
_entity.type
_entity.pdbx_description
1 polymer ?
#
loop_
_entity_poly.entity_id
_entity_poly.type
_entity_poly.pdbx_seq_one_letter_code
_entity_poly.pdbx_strand_id
1 'polypeptide(L)'
;MKYVLILITVLFFSCNNGDKIPDVSNIKIDLQTQRFEKSLFAIDSANFSDNFNKVIAAYPSFGENFISTILGADPKWSEDSVAAYVKLFIQLHHSVYDTSTLVFKDFTSYENEIKKGLQFVNYYFLTIKYPIKLSLTLAH
;
A
#
# COMPACT_ATOMS: atom_id res chain seq x y z
N MET A 1 -14.45 -61.65 4.12
CA MET A 1 -15.12 -60.81 3.10
C MET A 1 -16.02 -59.74 3.73
N LYS A 2 -16.89 -60.06 4.70
CA LYS A 2 -17.86 -59.10 5.31
C LYS A 2 -17.22 -57.95 6.13
N TYR A 3 -16.09 -58.18 6.79
CA TYR A 3 -15.40 -57.16 7.61
C TYR A 3 -14.50 -56.20 6.81
N VAL A 4 -14.10 -56.57 5.59
CA VAL A 4 -13.29 -55.72 4.70
C VAL A 4 -14.13 -54.53 4.21
N LEU A 5 -15.42 -54.75 3.99
CA LEU A 5 -16.34 -53.71 3.53
C LEU A 5 -16.60 -52.63 4.60
N ILE A 6 -16.56 -53.00 5.88
CA ILE A 6 -16.74 -52.09 7.02
C ILE A 6 -15.49 -51.21 7.23
N LEU A 7 -14.29 -51.78 7.01
CA LEU A 7 -13.03 -51.04 7.14
C LEU A 7 -12.88 -49.95 6.06
N ILE A 8 -13.44 -50.17 4.87
CA ILE A 8 -13.41 -49.22 3.75
C ILE A 8 -14.35 -48.03 3.99
N THR A 9 -15.50 -48.23 4.64
CA THR A 9 -16.44 -47.13 4.94
C THR A 9 -15.93 -46.13 5.99
N VAL A 10 -15.02 -46.51 6.87
CA VAL A 10 -14.44 -45.61 7.89
C VAL A 10 -13.39 -44.66 7.28
N LEU A 11 -12.79 -45.02 6.15
CA LEU A 11 -11.78 -44.20 5.47
C LEU A 11 -12.38 -43.00 4.71
N PHE A 12 -13.69 -43.00 4.42
CA PHE A 12 -14.38 -41.89 3.75
C PHE A 12 -14.88 -40.78 4.69
N PHE A 13 -14.74 -40.94 6.02
CA PHE A 13 -15.01 -39.88 7.01
C PHE A 13 -13.75 -39.09 7.38
N SER A 14 -12.70 -39.14 6.55
CA SER A 14 -11.51 -38.29 6.72
C SER A 14 -11.88 -36.82 6.53
N CYS A 15 -12.07 -36.14 7.66
CA CYS A 15 -12.00 -34.70 7.90
C CYS A 15 -12.30 -33.78 6.72
N ASN A 16 -13.55 -33.34 6.66
CA ASN A 16 -13.92 -32.08 6.04
C ASN A 16 -13.44 -30.91 6.93
N ASN A 17 -12.12 -30.72 7.02
CA ASN A 17 -11.53 -29.54 7.65
C ASN A 17 -11.55 -28.40 6.63
N GLY A 18 -12.74 -27.91 6.27
CA GLY A 18 -12.85 -26.65 5.56
C GLY A 18 -12.09 -25.59 6.36
N ASP A 19 -11.34 -24.74 5.66
CA ASP A 19 -10.54 -23.70 6.30
C ASP A 19 -11.42 -22.93 7.29
N LYS A 20 -11.06 -22.97 8.57
CA LYS A 20 -11.76 -22.26 9.65
C LYS A 20 -11.38 -20.79 9.61
N ILE A 21 -11.61 -20.13 8.47
CA ILE A 21 -11.37 -18.71 8.31
C ILE A 21 -12.44 -17.99 9.14
N PRO A 22 -12.04 -17.22 10.17
CA PRO A 22 -13.00 -16.47 10.98
C PRO A 22 -13.68 -15.41 10.10
N ASP A 23 -14.96 -15.18 10.35
CA ASP A 23 -15.67 -14.05 9.74
C ASP A 23 -15.21 -12.74 10.39
N VAL A 24 -14.54 -11.91 9.60
CA VAL A 24 -14.00 -10.61 10.02
C VAL A 24 -14.76 -9.43 9.42
N SER A 25 -15.88 -9.67 8.74
CA SER A 25 -16.69 -8.65 8.06
C SER A 25 -17.18 -7.53 9.00
N ASN A 26 -17.39 -7.86 10.27
CA ASN A 26 -17.85 -6.91 11.29
C ASN A 26 -16.73 -6.00 11.84
N ILE A 27 -15.46 -6.29 11.55
CA ILE A 27 -14.33 -5.47 12.01
C ILE A 27 -14.21 -4.26 11.09
N LYS A 28 -14.47 -3.06 11.65
CA LYS A 28 -14.32 -1.81 10.89
C LYS A 28 -12.86 -1.38 10.87
N ILE A 29 -12.31 -1.22 9.67
CA ILE A 29 -10.99 -0.66 9.44
C ILE A 29 -11.15 0.70 8.75
N ASP A 30 -10.69 1.76 9.42
CA ASP A 30 -10.58 3.09 8.84
C ASP A 30 -9.25 3.18 8.08
N LEU A 31 -9.32 2.89 6.77
CA LEU A 31 -8.20 2.95 5.84
C LEU A 31 -8.44 4.12 4.88
N GLN A 32 -7.49 5.04 4.84
CA GLN A 32 -7.50 6.17 3.92
C GLN A 32 -6.38 6.01 2.89
N THR A 33 -6.78 5.84 1.63
CA THR A 33 -5.84 5.79 0.50
C THR A 33 -5.48 7.20 0.07
N GLN A 34 -4.18 7.49 0.01
CA GLN A 34 -3.61 8.76 -0.41
C GLN A 34 -2.81 8.57 -1.70
N ARG A 35 -3.16 9.33 -2.74
CA ARG A 35 -2.48 9.29 -4.06
C ARG A 35 -1.32 10.28 -4.09
N PHE A 36 -0.29 10.04 -3.27
CA PHE A 36 0.88 10.92 -3.17
C PHE A 36 1.62 11.07 -4.51
N GLU A 37 1.76 9.97 -5.26
CA GLU A 37 2.38 9.96 -6.57
C GLU A 37 1.69 10.93 -7.54
N LYS A 38 0.36 11.06 -7.49
CA LYS A 38 -0.35 12.02 -8.35
C LYS A 38 0.05 13.46 -8.04
N SER A 39 0.16 13.81 -6.76
CA SER A 39 0.57 15.16 -6.35
C SER A 39 2.04 15.43 -6.66
N LEU A 40 2.91 14.44 -6.49
CA LEU A 40 4.33 14.55 -6.82
C LEU A 40 4.56 14.78 -8.33
N PHE A 41 3.90 14.00 -9.18
CA PHE A 41 4.06 14.11 -10.64
C PHE A 41 3.28 15.28 -11.26
N ALA A 42 2.41 15.94 -10.50
CA ALA A 42 1.70 17.16 -10.93
C ALA A 42 2.46 18.47 -10.63
N ILE A 43 3.67 18.40 -10.05
CA ILE A 43 4.45 19.60 -9.71
C ILE A 43 4.85 20.36 -10.97
N ASP A 44 4.53 21.66 -11.01
CA ASP A 44 4.96 22.56 -12.08
C ASP A 44 6.48 22.79 -12.03
N SER A 45 7.13 22.52 -13.16
CA SER A 45 8.57 22.66 -13.36
C SER A 45 9.11 24.10 -13.26
N ALA A 46 8.25 25.12 -13.47
CA ALA A 46 8.63 26.53 -13.44
C ALA A 46 8.91 27.04 -12.02
N ASN A 47 8.15 26.58 -11.03
CA ASN A 47 8.29 26.93 -9.61
C ASN A 47 8.47 25.67 -8.75
N PHE A 48 9.42 24.82 -9.18
CA PHE A 48 9.53 23.46 -8.66
C PHE A 48 9.75 23.42 -7.15
N SER A 49 10.74 24.14 -6.60
CA SER A 49 11.09 24.06 -5.18
C SER A 49 9.93 24.45 -4.25
N ASP A 50 9.23 25.55 -4.54
CA ASP A 50 8.09 26.00 -3.73
C ASP A 50 6.91 25.01 -3.79
N ASN A 51 6.60 24.50 -4.98
CA ASN A 51 5.51 23.55 -5.16
C ASN A 51 5.86 22.18 -4.57
N PHE A 52 7.11 21.76 -4.69
CA PHE A 52 7.64 20.56 -4.06
C PHE A 52 7.48 20.61 -2.54
N ASN A 53 7.91 21.71 -1.91
CA ASN A 53 7.76 21.90 -0.46
C ASN A 53 6.29 21.85 -0.02
N LYS A 54 5.38 22.45 -0.80
CA LYS A 54 3.93 22.36 -0.53
C LYS A 54 3.41 20.93 -0.64
N VAL A 55 3.84 20.18 -1.67
CA VAL A 55 3.45 18.77 -1.84
C VAL A 55 3.96 17.93 -0.68
N ILE A 56 5.22 18.06 -0.28
CA ILE A 56 5.76 17.31 0.87
C ILE A 56 4.99 17.65 2.16
N ALA A 57 4.72 18.93 2.42
CA ALA A 57 3.98 19.37 3.59
C ALA A 57 2.52 18.86 3.62
N ALA A 58 1.88 18.65 2.46
CA ALA A 58 0.52 18.14 2.37
C ALA A 58 0.39 16.66 2.80
N TYR A 59 1.50 15.92 2.88
CA TYR A 59 1.54 14.50 3.25
C TYR A 59 2.42 14.30 4.50
N PRO A 60 1.97 14.79 5.67
CA PRO A 60 2.75 14.70 6.91
C PRO A 60 3.05 13.23 7.25
N SER A 61 4.23 12.99 7.85
CA SER A 61 4.80 11.67 8.14
C SER A 61 5.24 10.85 6.92
N PHE A 62 4.68 11.09 5.73
CA PHE A 62 5.00 10.33 4.52
C PHE A 62 5.98 11.05 3.58
N GLY A 63 5.76 12.34 3.30
CA GLY A 63 6.52 13.08 2.29
C GLY A 63 8.03 13.06 2.56
N GLU A 64 8.45 13.47 3.76
CA GLU A 64 9.88 13.44 4.13
C GLU A 64 10.45 12.02 4.18
N ASN A 65 9.65 11.04 4.60
CA ASN A 65 10.07 9.63 4.62
C ASN A 65 10.29 9.10 3.20
N PHE A 66 9.43 9.46 2.24
CA PHE A 66 9.61 9.10 0.85
C PHE A 66 10.92 9.65 0.30
N ILE A 67 11.25 10.92 0.57
CA ILE A 67 12.50 11.53 0.09
C ILE A 67 13.74 10.88 0.70
N SER A 68 13.74 10.70 2.02
CA SER A 68 14.92 10.20 2.75
C SER A 68 15.10 8.69 2.65
N THR A 69 14.02 7.92 2.68
CA THR A 69 14.06 6.46 2.83
C THR A 69 13.79 5.74 1.52
N ILE A 70 12.83 6.22 0.73
CA ILE A 70 12.45 5.56 -0.53
C ILE A 70 13.33 6.02 -1.68
N LEU A 71 13.53 7.34 -1.83
CA LEU A 71 14.44 7.89 -2.83
C LEU A 71 15.90 7.89 -2.36
N GLY A 72 16.15 7.79 -1.06
CA GLY A 72 17.51 7.75 -0.52
C GLY A 72 18.29 9.05 -0.68
N ALA A 73 17.61 10.20 -0.64
CA ALA A 73 18.30 11.50 -0.65
C ALA A 73 19.22 11.63 0.58
N ASP A 74 20.47 12.05 0.36
CA ASP A 74 21.43 12.20 1.45
C ASP A 74 20.98 13.33 2.40
N PRO A 75 20.86 13.08 3.71
CA PRO A 75 20.45 14.10 4.68
C PRO A 75 21.41 15.29 4.78
N LYS A 76 22.63 15.19 4.22
CA LYS A 76 23.61 16.29 4.15
C LYS A 76 23.39 17.22 2.96
N TRP A 77 22.54 16.85 2.00
CA TRP A 77 22.26 17.69 0.84
C TRP A 77 21.50 18.95 1.22
N SER A 78 21.77 20.05 0.51
CA SER A 78 20.96 21.26 0.61
C SER A 78 19.55 21.03 0.08
N GLU A 79 18.60 21.87 0.49
CA GLU A 79 17.21 21.83 -0.03
C GLU A 79 17.18 21.91 -1.56
N ASP A 80 17.99 22.78 -2.17
CA ASP A 80 18.11 22.89 -3.63
C ASP A 80 18.63 21.61 -4.28
N SER A 81 19.58 20.92 -3.64
CA SER A 81 20.11 19.65 -4.14
C SER A 81 19.06 18.54 -4.07
N VAL A 82 18.29 18.48 -2.99
CA VAL A 82 17.17 17.55 -2.84
C VAL A 82 16.09 17.85 -3.89
N ALA A 83 15.71 19.11 -4.06
CA ALA A 83 14.71 19.51 -5.06
C ALA A 83 15.16 19.14 -6.49
N ALA A 84 16.42 19.39 -6.84
CA ALA A 84 16.97 19.00 -8.13
C ALA A 84 16.96 17.47 -8.34
N TYR A 85 17.30 16.71 -7.28
CA TYR A 85 17.26 15.25 -7.31
C TYR A 85 15.85 14.70 -7.55
N VAL A 86 14.85 15.24 -6.83
CA VAL A 86 13.45 14.83 -7.00
C VAL A 86 12.92 15.24 -8.37
N LYS A 87 13.30 16.43 -8.87
CA LYS A 87 12.94 16.87 -10.22
C LYS A 87 13.45 15.90 -11.27
N LEU A 88 14.70 15.44 -11.14
CA LEU A 88 15.28 14.43 -12.02
C LEU A 88 14.55 13.10 -11.90
N PHE A 89 14.22 12.66 -10.67
CA PHE A 89 13.42 11.44 -10.46
C PHE A 89 12.09 11.49 -11.23
N ILE A 90 11.34 12.59 -11.10
CA ILE A 90 10.05 12.77 -11.81
C ILE A 90 10.26 12.70 -13.33
N GLN A 91 11.28 13.40 -13.84
CA GLN A 91 11.58 13.40 -15.28
C GLN A 91 11.91 12.01 -15.81
N LEU A 92 12.71 11.23 -15.08
CA LEU A 92 13.13 9.89 -15.50
C LEU A 92 12.00 8.85 -15.39
N HIS A 93 11.02 9.06 -14.51
CA HIS A 93 9.96 8.08 -14.23
C HIS A 93 8.59 8.47 -14.81
N HIS A 94 8.51 9.51 -15.64
CA HIS A 94 7.23 10.00 -16.18
C HIS A 94 6.49 8.91 -16.99
N SER A 95 7.19 8.13 -17.82
CA SER A 95 6.58 7.05 -18.61
C SER A 95 6.02 5.92 -17.73
N VAL A 96 6.71 5.61 -16.62
CA VAL A 96 6.26 4.65 -15.62
C VAL A 96 5.02 5.17 -14.92
N TYR A 97 5.03 6.45 -14.52
CA TYR A 97 3.86 7.12 -13.96
C TYR A 97 2.65 7.05 -14.90
N ASP A 98 2.81 7.46 -16.16
CA ASP A 98 1.74 7.45 -17.15
C ASP A 98 1.12 6.06 -17.28
N THR A 99 1.95 5.03 -17.45
CA THR A 99 1.49 3.64 -17.57
C THR A 99 0.79 3.17 -16.28
N SER A 100 1.38 3.45 -15.12
CA SER A 100 0.83 3.06 -13.82
C SER A 100 -0.52 3.72 -13.56
N THR A 101 -0.74 4.96 -14.01
CA THR A 101 -2.01 5.66 -13.80
C THR A 101 -3.15 5.08 -14.64
N LEU A 102 -2.83 4.43 -15.76
CA LEU A 102 -3.80 3.69 -16.57
C LEU A 102 -4.15 2.36 -15.91
N VAL A 103 -3.13 1.61 -15.47
CA VAL A 103 -3.31 0.29 -14.82
C VAL A 103 -4.00 0.42 -13.47
N PHE A 104 -3.56 1.38 -12.64
CA PHE A 104 -4.03 1.61 -11.26
C PHE A 104 -4.91 2.86 -11.17
N LYS A 105 -5.72 3.10 -12.21
CA LYS A 105 -6.68 4.21 -12.22
C LYS A 105 -7.68 4.08 -11.07
N ASP A 106 -8.24 2.89 -10.92
CA ASP A 106 -9.10 2.50 -9.80
C ASP A 106 -8.30 1.60 -8.85
N PHE A 107 -8.14 2.07 -7.60
CA PHE A 107 -7.42 1.34 -6.56
C PHE A 107 -8.36 0.59 -5.60
N THR A 108 -9.67 0.65 -5.82
CA THR A 108 -10.69 0.16 -4.88
C THR A 108 -10.55 -1.33 -4.59
N SER A 109 -10.23 -2.15 -5.59
CA SER A 109 -10.04 -3.60 -5.38
C SER A 109 -8.89 -3.89 -4.43
N TYR A 110 -7.73 -3.24 -4.64
CA TYR A 110 -6.55 -3.38 -3.80
C TYR A 110 -6.80 -2.84 -2.39
N GLU A 111 -7.45 -1.68 -2.27
CA GLU A 111 -7.84 -1.14 -0.97
C GLU A 111 -8.70 -2.12 -0.19
N ASN A 112 -9.68 -2.77 -0.84
CA ASN A 112 -10.55 -3.75 -0.20
C ASN A 112 -9.80 -5.00 0.26
N GLU A 113 -8.83 -5.49 -0.52
CA GLU A 113 -7.97 -6.60 -0.13
C GLU A 113 -7.08 -6.24 1.07
N ILE A 114 -6.46 -5.06 1.06
CA ILE A 114 -5.65 -4.55 2.17
C ILE A 114 -6.51 -4.38 3.42
N LYS A 115 -7.71 -3.79 3.27
CA LYS A 115 -8.68 -3.62 4.36
C LYS A 115 -9.05 -4.97 4.98
N LYS A 116 -9.30 -5.99 4.15
CA LYS A 116 -9.57 -7.35 4.61
C LYS A 116 -8.37 -7.97 5.34
N GLY A 117 -7.15 -7.78 4.83
CA GLY A 117 -5.92 -8.20 5.53
C GLY A 117 -5.80 -7.54 6.91
N LEU A 118 -6.06 -6.24 7.00
CA LEU A 118 -6.04 -5.49 8.26
C LEU A 118 -7.14 -5.95 9.23
N GLN A 119 -8.31 -6.36 8.73
CA GLN A 119 -9.35 -6.99 9.56
C GLN A 119 -8.85 -8.28 10.21
N PHE A 120 -8.13 -9.14 9.46
CA PHE A 120 -7.52 -10.34 10.04
C PHE A 120 -6.41 -10.01 11.03
N VAL A 121 -5.54 -9.05 10.72
CA VAL A 121 -4.51 -8.60 11.66
C VAL A 121 -5.15 -8.12 12.97
N ASN A 122 -6.23 -7.34 12.88
CA ASN A 122 -6.98 -6.91 14.06
C ASN A 122 -7.62 -8.09 14.80
N TYR A 123 -8.24 -9.05 14.09
CA TYR A 123 -8.83 -10.24 14.71
C TYR A 123 -7.82 -11.07 15.51
N TYR A 124 -6.63 -11.31 14.94
CA TYR A 124 -5.62 -12.17 15.57
C TYR A 124 -4.74 -11.45 16.59
N PHE A 125 -4.51 -10.14 16.43
CA PHE A 125 -3.54 -9.40 17.24
C PHE A 125 -4.13 -8.20 18.00
N LEU A 126 -5.40 -7.81 17.77
CA LEU A 126 -6.13 -6.74 18.49
C LEU A 126 -5.38 -5.40 18.61
N THR A 127 -4.60 -5.07 17.59
CA THR A 127 -3.55 -4.04 17.68
C THR A 127 -3.90 -2.68 17.07
N ILE A 128 -4.95 -2.58 16.25
CA ILE A 128 -5.22 -1.35 15.46
C ILE A 128 -6.31 -0.52 16.14
N LYS A 129 -5.94 0.67 16.63
CA LYS A 129 -6.86 1.63 17.27
C LYS A 129 -6.95 2.99 16.56
N TYR A 130 -6.16 3.21 15.52
CA TYR A 130 -6.02 4.50 14.85
C TYR A 130 -6.26 4.37 13.33
N PRO A 131 -6.67 5.47 12.66
CA PRO A 131 -6.82 5.50 11.20
C PRO A 131 -5.50 5.16 10.51
N ILE A 132 -5.56 4.30 9.51
CA ILE A 132 -4.40 3.89 8.72
C ILE A 132 -4.36 4.71 7.44
N LYS A 133 -3.20 5.31 7.14
CA LYS A 133 -2.96 6.02 5.89
C LYS A 133 -2.10 5.16 4.97
N LEU A 134 -2.64 4.81 3.81
CA LEU A 134 -1.90 4.12 2.75
C LEU A 134 -1.54 5.12 1.66
N SER A 135 -0.27 5.49 1.57
CA SER A 135 0.21 6.39 0.52
C SER A 135 0.78 5.58 -0.65
N LEU A 136 0.25 5.81 -1.85
CA LEU A 136 0.74 5.17 -3.07
C LEU A 136 1.96 5.92 -3.61
N THR A 137 2.96 5.16 -4.06
CA THR A 137 4.20 5.68 -4.65
C THR A 137 4.66 4.81 -5.81
N LEU A 138 5.47 5.40 -6.67
CA LEU A 138 6.27 4.64 -7.62
C LEU A 138 7.61 4.33 -6.95
N ALA A 139 7.80 3.09 -6.53
CA ALA A 139 9.08 2.55 -6.12
C ALA A 139 9.39 1.35 -7.02
N HIS A 140 10.68 1.20 -7.39
CA HIS A 140 11.19 0.16 -8.29
C HIS A 140 10.76 -1.26 -7.88
#